data_AF-A0A7S0FTL4-F1
#
_entry.id   AF-A0A7S0FTL4-F1
#
_cell.length_a   1.000
_cell.length_b   1.000
_cell.length_c   1.000
_cell.angle_alpha   90.00
_cell.angle_beta   90.00
_cell.angle_gamma   90.00
#
_symmetry.space_group_name_H-M   'P 1'
#
loop_
_entity.id
_entity.type
_entity.pdbx_description
1 polymer ?
#
loop_
_entity_poly.entity_id
_entity_poly.type
_entity_poly.pdbx_seq_one_letter_code
_entity_poly.pdbx_strand_id
1 'polypeptide(L)'
;EIENGLDYIFDKAQENGGWLGPTVPDECPSPWASFRFCTAITMYIDAFGIGGGSDDDKRRERADRAVLAMFQHASALVLYLKANPLRPGSWEHSRWVEILESYSYLMSTPHWNETDQGQRDVVINLLKLVKNQGFDWPTWLESSEEEPFVNATDIRGWFPNNTQDADDIGDNKWQDEGIDRQKTHGVNLGQALSVYPLLFRLDSTNGNWLERGRSAMDRIMDLHGQASGVFTADENLAGLEPNRGTETCAVVELMNALSNSFSASGDVGYLDHLERVAYNALPAAFLNG
;
A
#
# COMPACT_ATOMS: atom_id res chain seq x y z
N GLU A 1 -15.49 -17.70 16.94
CA GLU A 1 -16.21 -16.48 16.51
C GLU A 1 -15.65 -15.90 15.21
N ILE A 2 -14.33 -15.66 15.09
CA ILE A 2 -13.70 -15.18 13.83
C ILE A 2 -13.95 -16.13 12.65
N GLU A 3 -13.85 -17.44 12.88
CA GLU A 3 -13.97 -18.47 11.84
C GLU A 3 -15.36 -18.48 11.18
N ASN A 4 -16.43 -18.39 11.98
CA ASN A 4 -17.80 -18.29 11.47
C ASN A 4 -18.04 -17.00 10.67
N GLY A 5 -17.28 -15.93 10.97
CA GLY A 5 -17.36 -14.66 10.26
C GLY A 5 -16.71 -14.70 8.88
N LEU A 6 -15.52 -15.30 8.76
CA LEU A 6 -14.82 -15.41 7.47
C LEU A 6 -15.52 -16.39 6.52
N ASP A 7 -16.00 -17.53 7.03
CA ASP A 7 -16.77 -18.47 6.21
C ASP A 7 -18.02 -17.78 5.63
N TYR A 8 -18.74 -17.00 6.45
CA TYR A 8 -19.86 -16.19 5.97
C TYR A 8 -19.45 -15.17 4.90
N ILE A 9 -18.30 -14.50 5.07
CA ILE A 9 -17.82 -13.53 4.08
C ILE A 9 -17.45 -14.21 2.76
N PHE A 10 -16.79 -15.37 2.80
CA PHE A 10 -16.45 -16.12 1.58
C PHE A 10 -17.69 -16.64 0.87
N ASP A 11 -18.68 -17.14 1.60
CA ASP A 11 -19.96 -17.56 1.03
C ASP A 11 -20.67 -16.38 0.35
N LYS A 12 -20.69 -15.20 1.00
CA LYS A 12 -21.27 -13.98 0.41
C LYS A 12 -20.49 -13.46 -0.78
N ALA A 13 -19.17 -13.57 -0.77
CA ALA A 13 -18.35 -13.21 -1.92
C ALA A 13 -18.67 -14.11 -3.11
N GLN A 14 -18.81 -15.42 -2.88
CA GLN A 14 -19.19 -16.37 -3.92
C GLN A 14 -20.59 -16.07 -4.51
N GLU A 15 -21.57 -15.76 -3.66
CA GLU A 15 -22.91 -15.32 -4.09
C GLU A 15 -22.86 -14.04 -4.93
N ASN A 16 -21.93 -13.13 -4.62
CA ASN A 16 -21.74 -11.83 -5.29
C ASN A 16 -20.67 -11.87 -6.38
N GLY A 17 -20.53 -13.00 -7.09
CA GLY A 17 -19.66 -13.10 -8.26
C GLY A 17 -18.15 -13.02 -7.95
N GLY A 18 -17.77 -13.33 -6.71
CA GLY A 18 -16.38 -13.32 -6.24
C GLY A 18 -15.96 -12.03 -5.54
N TRP A 19 -16.86 -11.06 -5.32
CA TRP A 19 -16.49 -9.79 -4.69
C TRP A 19 -16.18 -9.94 -3.20
N LEU A 20 -14.92 -9.71 -2.80
CA LEU A 20 -14.50 -9.67 -1.40
C LEU A 20 -14.63 -8.27 -0.82
N GLY A 21 -15.22 -8.17 0.38
CA GLY A 21 -15.47 -6.90 1.06
C GLY A 21 -16.87 -6.34 0.81
N PRO A 22 -17.17 -5.14 1.33
CA PRO A 22 -18.47 -4.50 1.14
C PRO A 22 -18.81 -4.32 -0.34
N THR A 23 -20.09 -4.48 -0.70
CA THR A 23 -20.56 -4.16 -2.05
C THR A 23 -20.39 -2.67 -2.31
N VAL A 24 -20.03 -2.34 -3.54
CA VAL A 24 -19.72 -0.96 -3.92
C VAL A 24 -21.01 -0.31 -4.45
N PRO A 25 -21.52 0.76 -3.80
CA PRO A 25 -22.75 1.41 -4.23
C PRO A 25 -22.52 2.25 -5.50
N ASP A 26 -23.53 2.33 -6.36
CA ASP A 26 -23.47 3.10 -7.61
C ASP A 26 -23.21 4.59 -7.37
N GLU A 27 -23.69 5.14 -6.24
CA GLU A 27 -23.55 6.55 -5.89
C GLU A 27 -22.16 6.92 -5.37
N CYS A 28 -21.40 5.95 -4.85
CA CYS A 28 -20.04 6.16 -4.34
C CYS A 28 -19.16 4.94 -4.65
N PRO A 29 -18.69 4.82 -5.92
CA PRO A 29 -18.09 3.59 -6.42
C PRO A 29 -16.63 3.39 -5.99
N SER A 30 -16.33 3.48 -4.69
CA SER A 30 -14.97 3.26 -4.17
C SER A 30 -14.74 1.78 -3.81
N PRO A 31 -13.81 1.08 -4.47
CA PRO A 31 -13.44 -0.28 -4.11
C PRO A 31 -12.43 -0.35 -2.95
N TRP A 32 -12.00 0.79 -2.36
CA TRP A 32 -10.86 0.78 -1.44
C TRP A 32 -11.04 -0.15 -0.22
N ALA A 33 -12.26 -0.29 0.29
CA ALA A 33 -12.55 -1.24 1.37
C ALA A 33 -12.19 -2.70 1.02
N SER A 34 -12.33 -3.10 -0.26
CA SER A 34 -11.91 -4.42 -0.71
C SER A 34 -10.40 -4.59 -0.74
N PHE A 35 -9.64 -3.51 -0.97
CA PHE A 35 -8.18 -3.54 -1.00
C PHE A 35 -7.64 -3.88 0.39
N ARG A 36 -8.15 -3.20 1.42
CA ARG A 36 -7.85 -3.51 2.83
C ARG A 36 -8.27 -4.92 3.21
N PHE A 37 -9.40 -5.39 2.69
CA PHE A 37 -9.83 -6.76 2.93
C PHE A 37 -8.85 -7.78 2.34
N CYS A 38 -8.32 -7.53 1.15
CA CYS A 38 -7.26 -8.37 0.56
C CYS A 38 -6.03 -8.45 1.46
N THR A 39 -5.59 -7.32 2.03
CA THR A 39 -4.45 -7.30 2.97
C THR A 39 -4.74 -8.10 4.25
N ALA A 40 -5.97 -8.06 4.77
CA ALA A 40 -6.34 -8.89 5.91
C ALA A 40 -6.34 -10.39 5.57
N ILE A 41 -6.77 -10.73 4.35
CA ILE A 41 -6.79 -12.12 3.87
C ILE A 41 -5.38 -12.69 3.68
N THR A 42 -4.39 -11.89 3.27
CA THR A 42 -3.00 -12.40 3.20
C THR A 42 -2.47 -12.82 4.56
N MET A 43 -2.74 -12.07 5.63
CA MET A 43 -2.39 -12.45 7.00
C MET A 43 -3.08 -13.74 7.44
N TYR A 44 -4.34 -13.93 7.01
CA TYR A 44 -5.06 -15.17 7.28
C TYR A 44 -4.43 -16.36 6.55
N ILE A 45 -4.08 -16.20 5.27
CA ILE A 45 -3.37 -17.22 4.49
C ILE A 45 -2.02 -17.55 5.15
N ASP A 46 -1.28 -16.56 5.63
CA ASP A 46 0.02 -16.77 6.29
C ASP A 46 -0.11 -17.60 7.58
N ALA A 47 -1.09 -17.25 8.43
CA ALA A 47 -1.30 -17.90 9.72
C ALA A 47 -1.80 -19.35 9.61
N PHE A 48 -2.51 -19.69 8.53
CA PHE A 48 -3.18 -20.99 8.38
C PHE A 48 -2.65 -21.85 7.21
N GLY A 49 -1.87 -21.27 6.29
CA GLY A 49 -1.37 -21.93 5.08
C GLY A 49 -0.03 -22.67 5.25
N ILE A 50 0.64 -22.56 6.41
CA ILE A 50 1.95 -23.18 6.67
C ILE A 50 1.83 -24.16 7.87
N GLY A 51 1.79 -25.48 7.60
CA GLY A 51 1.71 -26.56 8.63
C GLY A 51 1.60 -27.96 8.01
N GLY A 52 1.97 -29.02 8.77
CA GLY A 52 1.82 -30.43 8.38
C GLY A 52 1.40 -31.34 9.55
N GLY A 53 0.19 -31.92 9.49
CA GLY A 53 -0.45 -32.69 10.56
C GLY A 53 -1.98 -32.82 10.37
N SER A 54 -2.69 -33.65 11.17
CA SER A 54 -4.14 -33.89 10.97
C SER A 54 -5.06 -32.74 11.42
N ASP A 55 -4.63 -31.92 12.38
CA ASP A 55 -5.27 -30.62 12.67
C ASP A 55 -4.91 -29.56 11.61
N ASP A 56 -3.89 -29.82 10.79
CA ASP A 56 -3.53 -28.95 9.68
C ASP A 56 -4.45 -29.13 8.46
N ASP A 57 -5.19 -30.24 8.34
CA ASP A 57 -6.10 -30.42 7.20
C ASP A 57 -7.22 -29.37 7.19
N LYS A 58 -7.82 -29.07 8.35
CA LYS A 58 -8.85 -28.02 8.47
C LYS A 58 -8.27 -26.61 8.34
N ARG A 59 -7.06 -26.39 8.85
CA ARG A 59 -6.36 -25.09 8.74
C ARG A 59 -5.99 -24.81 7.29
N ARG A 60 -5.49 -25.84 6.60
CA ARG A 60 -5.14 -25.81 5.18
C ARG A 60 -6.38 -25.62 4.32
N GLU A 61 -7.48 -26.35 4.57
CA GLU A 61 -8.75 -26.15 3.86
C GLU A 61 -9.22 -24.69 3.94
N ARG A 62 -9.04 -24.04 5.09
CA ARG A 62 -9.40 -22.63 5.27
C ARG A 62 -8.47 -21.68 4.51
N ALA A 63 -7.17 -21.92 4.53
CA ALA A 63 -6.22 -21.17 3.72
C ALA A 63 -6.53 -21.33 2.23
N ASP A 64 -6.86 -22.55 1.79
CA ASP A 64 -7.25 -22.85 0.41
C ASP A 64 -8.55 -22.11 0.02
N ARG A 65 -9.55 -22.05 0.91
CA ARG A 65 -10.76 -21.23 0.69
C ARG A 65 -10.42 -19.74 0.55
N ALA A 66 -9.55 -19.21 1.41
CA ALA A 66 -9.14 -17.81 1.37
C ALA A 66 -8.38 -17.47 0.07
N VAL A 67 -7.47 -18.35 -0.35
CA VAL A 67 -6.77 -18.26 -1.64
C VAL A 67 -7.74 -18.29 -2.81
N LEU A 68 -8.70 -19.22 -2.81
CA LEU A 68 -9.74 -19.29 -3.84
C LEU A 68 -10.55 -17.99 -3.90
N ALA A 69 -10.93 -17.44 -2.75
CA ALA A 69 -11.67 -16.19 -2.68
C ALA A 69 -10.85 -15.00 -3.22
N MET A 70 -9.54 -14.95 -2.97
CA MET A 70 -8.65 -13.94 -3.57
C MET A 70 -8.63 -14.04 -5.10
N PHE A 71 -8.51 -15.25 -5.68
CA PHE A 71 -8.53 -15.40 -7.14
C PHE A 71 -9.88 -15.03 -7.78
N GLN A 72 -10.99 -15.37 -7.12
CA GLN A 72 -12.32 -14.96 -7.53
C GLN A 72 -12.47 -13.44 -7.47
N HIS A 73 -11.98 -12.81 -6.40
CA HIS A 73 -11.98 -11.37 -6.27
C HIS A 73 -11.10 -10.68 -7.30
N ALA A 74 -9.94 -11.24 -7.65
CA ALA A 74 -9.10 -10.69 -8.71
C ALA A 74 -9.87 -10.59 -10.03
N SER A 75 -10.64 -11.63 -10.37
CA SER A 75 -11.49 -11.66 -11.56
C SER A 75 -12.59 -10.59 -11.49
N ALA A 76 -13.29 -10.50 -10.36
CA ALA A 76 -14.34 -9.51 -10.15
C ALA A 76 -13.79 -8.07 -10.19
N LEU A 77 -12.64 -7.83 -9.55
CA LEU A 77 -12.02 -6.52 -9.47
C LEU A 77 -11.48 -6.06 -10.83
N VAL A 78 -10.92 -6.95 -11.65
CA VAL A 78 -10.52 -6.61 -13.03
C VAL A 78 -11.72 -6.15 -13.86
N LEU A 79 -12.86 -6.84 -13.76
CA LEU A 79 -14.08 -6.45 -14.46
C LEU A 79 -14.59 -5.09 -13.97
N TYR A 80 -14.61 -4.92 -12.65
CA TYR A 80 -15.02 -3.67 -12.02
C TYR A 80 -14.15 -2.48 -12.46
N LEU A 81 -12.82 -2.59 -12.36
CA LEU A 81 -11.89 -1.50 -12.69
C LEU A 81 -11.83 -1.16 -14.18
N LYS A 82 -12.26 -2.06 -15.06
CA LYS A 82 -12.44 -1.76 -16.50
C LYS A 82 -13.68 -0.88 -16.74
N ALA A 83 -14.74 -1.09 -15.97
CA ALA A 83 -15.97 -0.30 -16.06
C ALA A 83 -15.86 1.01 -15.26
N ASN A 84 -15.16 0.97 -14.13
CA ASN A 84 -15.01 2.06 -13.17
C ASN A 84 -13.53 2.26 -12.85
N PRO A 85 -12.75 2.95 -13.71
CA PRO A 85 -11.34 3.22 -13.43
C PRO A 85 -11.13 3.97 -12.12
N LEU A 86 -9.99 3.76 -11.47
CA LEU A 86 -9.62 4.50 -10.25
C LEU A 86 -9.72 6.00 -10.48
N ARG A 87 -10.52 6.69 -9.64
CA ARG A 87 -10.82 8.10 -9.82
C ARG A 87 -9.65 8.96 -9.34
N PRO A 88 -9.09 9.89 -10.15
CA PRO A 88 -8.05 10.79 -9.66
C PRO A 88 -8.47 11.52 -8.39
N GLY A 89 -7.56 11.56 -7.41
CA GLY A 89 -7.79 12.22 -6.12
C GLY A 89 -8.61 11.43 -5.10
N SER A 90 -9.06 10.21 -5.41
CA SER A 90 -9.72 9.35 -4.41
C SER A 90 -8.74 8.45 -3.64
N TRP A 91 -9.22 7.89 -2.54
CA TRP A 91 -8.48 6.91 -1.75
C TRP A 91 -8.02 5.71 -2.59
N GLU A 92 -8.90 5.09 -3.37
CA GLU A 92 -8.52 3.92 -4.18
C GLU A 92 -7.42 4.24 -5.21
N HIS A 93 -7.39 5.47 -5.71
CA HIS A 93 -6.36 5.93 -6.65
C HIS A 93 -5.00 6.09 -5.98
N SER A 94 -4.94 6.48 -4.70
CA SER A 94 -3.68 6.60 -3.95
C SER A 94 -3.27 5.29 -3.27
N ARG A 95 -4.24 4.45 -2.88
CA ARG A 95 -4.05 3.23 -2.08
C ARG A 95 -3.89 1.96 -2.91
N TRP A 96 -3.79 2.07 -4.23
CA TRP A 96 -3.68 0.94 -5.17
C TRP A 96 -2.52 -0.03 -4.86
N VAL A 97 -1.49 0.43 -4.16
CA VAL A 97 -0.33 -0.36 -3.72
C VAL A 97 -0.75 -1.50 -2.77
N GLU A 98 -1.87 -1.38 -2.05
CA GLU A 98 -2.45 -2.48 -1.23
C GLU A 98 -2.79 -3.72 -2.07
N ILE A 99 -3.33 -3.52 -3.27
CA ILE A 99 -3.60 -4.63 -4.21
C ILE A 99 -2.28 -5.21 -4.71
N LEU A 100 -1.33 -4.34 -5.06
CA LEU A 100 -0.01 -4.80 -5.51
C LEU A 100 0.66 -5.68 -4.45
N GLU A 101 0.65 -5.24 -3.19
CA GLU A 101 1.19 -5.98 -2.06
C GLU A 101 0.47 -7.30 -1.82
N SER A 102 -0.87 -7.27 -1.72
CA SER A 102 -1.67 -8.45 -1.37
C SER A 102 -1.49 -9.58 -2.39
N TYR A 103 -1.51 -9.25 -3.68
CA TYR A 103 -1.34 -10.25 -4.73
C TYR A 103 0.14 -10.60 -4.98
N SER A 104 1.09 -9.70 -4.70
CA SER A 104 2.51 -10.07 -4.68
C SER A 104 2.82 -11.09 -3.58
N TYR A 105 2.17 -10.96 -2.41
CA TYR A 105 2.22 -11.99 -1.37
C TYR A 105 1.64 -13.31 -1.88
N LEU A 106 0.43 -13.30 -2.46
CA LEU A 106 -0.19 -14.51 -3.01
C LEU A 106 0.73 -15.20 -4.03
N MET A 107 1.37 -14.44 -4.91
CA MET A 107 2.34 -14.93 -5.91
C MET A 107 3.59 -15.57 -5.28
N SER A 108 3.92 -15.25 -4.03
CA SER A 108 5.03 -15.84 -3.29
C SER A 108 4.68 -17.14 -2.54
N THR A 109 3.40 -17.48 -2.47
CA THR A 109 2.92 -18.71 -1.78
C THR A 109 3.06 -19.96 -2.66
N PRO A 110 3.11 -21.16 -2.07
CA PRO A 110 3.05 -22.42 -2.83
C PRO A 110 1.80 -22.53 -3.71
N HIS A 111 0.66 -22.01 -3.25
CA HIS A 111 -0.62 -22.03 -3.99
C HIS A 111 -0.52 -21.40 -5.38
N TRP A 112 0.32 -20.39 -5.54
CA TRP A 112 0.56 -19.76 -6.85
C TRP A 112 1.06 -20.75 -7.90
N ASN A 113 1.94 -21.68 -7.50
CA ASN A 113 2.51 -22.67 -8.41
C ASN A 113 1.52 -23.77 -8.78
N GLU A 114 0.52 -24.02 -7.92
CA GLU A 114 -0.53 -25.02 -8.11
C GLU A 114 -1.73 -24.48 -8.92
N THR A 115 -1.89 -23.17 -8.96
CA THR A 115 -2.97 -22.44 -9.66
C THR A 115 -2.84 -22.58 -11.19
N ASP A 116 -3.94 -22.64 -11.95
CA ASP A 116 -3.84 -22.70 -13.41
C ASP A 116 -3.32 -21.39 -14.05
N GLN A 117 -2.76 -21.48 -15.26
CA GLN A 117 -2.17 -20.32 -15.95
C GLN A 117 -3.18 -19.18 -16.19
N GLY A 118 -4.45 -19.50 -16.47
CA GLY A 118 -5.47 -18.50 -16.73
C GLY A 118 -5.77 -17.64 -15.50
N GLN A 119 -5.87 -18.26 -14.32
CA GLN A 119 -6.02 -17.54 -13.06
C GLN A 119 -4.78 -16.69 -12.71
N ARG A 120 -3.57 -17.21 -12.97
CA ARG A 120 -2.33 -16.44 -12.80
C ARG A 120 -2.31 -15.21 -13.72
N ASP A 121 -2.73 -15.36 -14.96
CA ASP A 121 -2.79 -14.26 -15.93
C ASP A 121 -3.79 -13.17 -15.48
N VAL A 122 -4.92 -13.55 -14.86
CA VAL A 122 -5.87 -12.59 -14.28
C VAL A 122 -5.20 -11.75 -13.20
N VAL A 123 -4.44 -12.36 -12.28
CA VAL A 123 -3.72 -11.63 -11.23
C VAL A 123 -2.67 -10.70 -11.83
N ILE A 124 -1.85 -11.17 -12.77
CA ILE A 124 -0.84 -10.33 -13.43
C ILE A 124 -1.52 -9.14 -14.15
N ASN A 125 -2.65 -9.38 -14.79
CA ASN A 125 -3.43 -8.32 -15.46
C ASN A 125 -4.01 -7.33 -14.45
N LEU A 126 -4.50 -7.78 -13.30
CA LEU A 126 -4.96 -6.91 -12.23
C LEU A 126 -3.83 -5.99 -11.76
N LEU A 127 -2.64 -6.55 -11.48
CA LEU A 127 -1.49 -5.78 -11.01
C LEU A 127 -1.06 -4.69 -11.99
N LYS A 128 -1.05 -5.03 -13.30
CA LYS A 128 -0.78 -4.05 -14.37
C LYS A 128 -1.89 -2.99 -14.45
N LEU A 129 -3.14 -3.39 -14.28
CA LEU A 129 -4.29 -2.48 -14.36
C LEU A 129 -4.26 -1.45 -13.22
N VAL A 130 -4.07 -1.89 -11.97
CA VAL A 130 -4.01 -0.96 -10.82
C VAL A 130 -2.78 -0.06 -10.86
N LYS A 131 -1.63 -0.57 -11.33
CA LYS A 131 -0.44 0.26 -11.56
C LYS A 131 -0.71 1.35 -12.60
N ASN A 132 -1.41 1.02 -13.69
CA ASN A 132 -1.68 1.96 -14.77
C ASN A 132 -2.77 2.98 -14.42
N GLN A 133 -3.74 2.61 -13.57
CA GLN A 133 -4.83 3.50 -13.16
C GLN A 133 -4.49 4.31 -11.90
N GLY A 134 -3.60 3.82 -11.06
CA GLY A 134 -3.27 4.42 -9.76
C GLY A 134 -2.37 5.65 -9.87
N PHE A 135 -2.24 6.36 -8.76
CA PHE A 135 -1.36 7.52 -8.66
C PHE A 135 0.10 7.11 -8.88
N ASP A 136 0.80 7.90 -9.70
CA ASP A 136 2.20 7.68 -10.06
C ASP A 136 3.15 8.13 -8.93
N TRP A 137 3.17 7.31 -7.87
CA TRP A 137 4.00 7.51 -6.68
C TRP A 137 5.49 7.69 -7.00
N PRO A 138 6.13 6.87 -7.86
CA PRO A 138 7.55 7.05 -8.16
C PRO A 138 7.86 8.44 -8.73
N THR A 139 7.12 8.89 -9.75
CA THR A 139 7.36 10.21 -10.35
C THR A 139 7.04 11.33 -9.36
N TRP A 140 6.03 11.17 -8.50
CA TRP A 140 5.73 12.16 -7.45
C TRP A 140 6.87 12.28 -6.41
N LEU A 141 7.32 11.16 -5.85
CA LEU A 141 8.38 11.14 -4.82
C LEU A 141 9.73 11.63 -5.37
N GLU A 142 9.97 11.45 -6.67
CA GLU A 142 11.21 11.85 -7.34
C GLU A 142 11.18 13.30 -7.86
N SER A 143 10.00 13.93 -7.91
CA SER A 143 9.85 15.27 -8.49
C SER A 143 10.57 16.37 -7.69
N SER A 144 11.11 17.36 -8.40
CA SER A 144 11.75 18.56 -7.84
C SER A 144 11.24 19.83 -8.53
N GLU A 145 11.64 21.00 -8.04
CA GLU A 145 11.27 22.27 -8.68
C GLU A 145 11.81 22.36 -10.12
N GLU A 146 13.00 21.78 -10.38
CA GLU A 146 13.61 21.69 -11.70
C GLU A 146 12.95 20.62 -12.59
N GLU A 147 12.51 19.51 -11.99
CA GLU A 147 11.84 18.40 -12.67
C GLU A 147 10.46 18.13 -12.05
N PRO A 148 9.46 18.98 -12.36
CA PRO A 148 8.17 18.86 -11.74
C PRO A 148 7.33 17.68 -12.30
N PHE A 149 6.57 17.04 -11.42
CA PHE A 149 5.35 16.29 -11.69
C PHE A 149 4.31 17.13 -12.45
N VAL A 150 4.44 17.15 -13.78
CA VAL A 150 3.57 17.89 -14.71
C VAL A 150 2.21 17.22 -14.99
N ASN A 151 2.00 15.99 -14.53
CA ASN A 151 0.78 15.23 -14.77
C ASN A 151 -0.39 15.61 -13.82
N ALA A 152 -0.19 16.60 -12.94
CA ALA A 152 -1.25 17.13 -12.10
C ALA A 152 -1.60 18.55 -12.52
N THR A 153 -2.89 18.76 -12.81
CA THR A 153 -3.45 20.02 -13.30
C THR A 153 -3.51 21.11 -12.23
N ASP A 154 -3.57 20.72 -10.94
CA ASP A 154 -4.02 21.60 -9.85
C ASP A 154 -3.11 21.53 -8.60
N ILE A 155 -1.82 21.25 -8.79
CA ILE A 155 -0.82 21.27 -7.71
C ILE A 155 0.41 22.07 -8.14
N ARG A 156 1.21 22.59 -7.19
CA ARG A 156 2.63 22.80 -7.53
C ARG A 156 3.21 21.43 -7.85
N GLY A 157 3.79 21.33 -9.03
CA GLY A 157 4.20 20.05 -9.60
C GLY A 157 5.43 19.46 -8.93
N TRP A 158 5.75 19.63 -7.64
CA TRP A 158 6.92 18.96 -7.08
C TRP A 158 6.74 18.54 -5.64
N PHE A 159 7.50 17.51 -5.24
CA PHE A 159 7.51 17.01 -3.87
C PHE A 159 7.90 18.13 -2.89
N PRO A 160 7.12 18.37 -1.82
CA PRO A 160 7.44 19.43 -0.86
C PRO A 160 8.86 19.29 -0.33
N ASN A 161 9.57 20.42 -0.24
CA ASN A 161 10.90 20.45 0.38
C ASN A 161 10.83 21.14 1.74
N ASN A 162 11.89 21.02 2.54
CA ASN A 162 11.96 21.56 3.90
C ASN A 162 12.22 23.09 3.96
N THR A 163 12.24 23.77 2.81
CA THR A 163 12.42 25.23 2.75
C THR A 163 11.10 26.00 2.86
N GLN A 164 9.99 25.27 2.86
CA GLN A 164 8.63 25.80 2.95
C GLN A 164 8.16 25.77 4.41
N ASP A 165 7.28 26.70 4.75
CA ASP A 165 6.65 26.75 6.07
C ASP A 165 5.85 25.45 6.32
N ALA A 166 5.98 24.89 7.52
CA ALA A 166 5.34 23.62 7.89
C ALA A 166 3.80 23.68 7.78
N ASP A 167 3.21 24.84 8.10
CA ASP A 167 1.77 25.07 7.94
C ASP A 167 1.43 25.25 6.46
N ASP A 168 2.31 25.84 5.64
CA ASP A 168 2.08 25.92 4.19
C ASP A 168 2.07 24.53 3.53
N ILE A 169 2.95 23.62 3.95
CA ILE A 169 2.96 22.22 3.49
C ILE A 169 1.73 21.48 4.04
N GLY A 170 1.47 21.59 5.34
CA GLY A 170 0.43 20.86 6.05
C GLY A 170 -1.01 21.30 5.71
N ASP A 171 -1.22 22.60 5.53
CA ASP A 171 -2.49 23.16 5.05
C ASP A 171 -2.67 23.06 3.55
N ASN A 172 -1.59 22.66 2.87
CA ASN A 172 -1.58 22.33 1.47
C ASN A 172 -2.06 23.49 0.60
N LYS A 173 -1.54 24.71 0.84
CA LYS A 173 -1.82 25.93 0.02
C LYS A 173 -1.40 25.79 -1.46
N TRP A 174 -0.97 24.60 -1.86
CA TRP A 174 -0.55 24.15 -3.18
C TRP A 174 -1.71 23.58 -3.99
N GLN A 175 -2.89 23.36 -3.38
CA GLN A 175 -4.07 22.74 -4.02
C GLN A 175 -5.26 23.70 -4.08
N ASP A 176 -6.11 23.52 -5.08
CA ASP A 176 -7.44 24.13 -5.11
C ASP A 176 -8.32 23.60 -3.96
N GLU A 177 -9.18 24.46 -3.43
CA GLU A 177 -10.14 24.09 -2.38
C GLU A 177 -10.96 22.87 -2.82
N GLY A 178 -10.92 21.79 -2.02
CA GLY A 178 -11.74 20.59 -2.25
C GLY A 178 -11.04 19.42 -2.94
N ILE A 179 -9.72 19.51 -3.22
CA ILE A 179 -8.92 18.34 -3.59
C ILE A 179 -8.44 17.63 -2.32
N ASP A 180 -8.68 16.32 -2.28
CA ASP A 180 -8.30 15.45 -1.18
C ASP A 180 -6.75 15.41 -1.06
N ARG A 181 -6.25 15.55 0.18
CA ARG A 181 -4.83 15.77 0.54
C ARG A 181 -3.95 14.53 0.35
N GLN A 182 -4.36 13.62 -0.52
CA GLN A 182 -3.87 12.24 -0.67
C GLN A 182 -2.37 12.13 -0.97
N LYS A 183 -1.76 13.10 -1.67
CA LYS A 183 -0.34 13.03 -2.12
C LYS A 183 0.66 13.42 -1.04
N THR A 184 0.24 14.27 -0.11
CA THR A 184 1.01 14.74 1.05
C THR A 184 0.61 14.01 2.32
N HIS A 185 -0.49 13.25 2.27
CA HIS A 185 -0.99 12.47 3.40
C HIS A 185 0.05 11.46 3.90
N GLY A 186 0.37 11.51 5.19
CA GLY A 186 1.49 10.76 5.76
C GLY A 186 1.36 9.26 5.58
N VAL A 187 0.17 8.71 5.80
CA VAL A 187 -0.11 7.27 5.66
C VAL A 187 0.06 6.80 4.22
N ASN A 188 -0.27 7.66 3.26
CA ASN A 188 -0.12 7.34 1.84
C ASN A 188 1.34 7.36 1.42
N LEU A 189 2.12 8.30 1.93
CA LEU A 189 3.55 8.36 1.67
C LEU A 189 4.30 7.19 2.29
N GLY A 190 3.92 6.80 3.51
CA GLY A 190 4.44 5.58 4.16
C GLY A 190 4.21 4.35 3.28
N GLN A 191 2.99 4.17 2.78
CA GLN A 191 2.65 3.08 1.86
C GLN A 191 3.39 3.21 0.51
N ALA A 192 3.48 4.42 -0.04
CA ALA A 192 4.03 4.70 -1.36
C ALA A 192 5.47 4.20 -1.49
N LEU A 193 6.26 4.22 -0.40
CA LEU A 193 7.61 3.66 -0.40
C LEU A 193 7.65 2.16 -0.74
N SER A 194 6.58 1.40 -0.46
CA SER A 194 6.46 -0.01 -0.88
C SER A 194 6.35 -0.17 -2.40
N VAL A 195 6.02 0.89 -3.16
CA VAL A 195 5.86 0.78 -4.61
C VAL A 195 7.14 0.30 -5.29
N TYR A 196 8.31 0.74 -4.83
CA TYR A 196 9.61 0.40 -5.41
C TYR A 196 9.94 -1.09 -5.30
N PRO A 197 9.98 -1.71 -4.10
CA PRO A 197 10.25 -3.14 -3.98
C PRO A 197 9.17 -4.01 -4.62
N LEU A 198 7.91 -3.58 -4.61
CA LEU A 198 6.83 -4.34 -5.21
C LEU A 198 6.88 -4.29 -6.75
N LEU A 199 7.21 -3.14 -7.35
CA LEU A 199 7.43 -3.04 -8.80
C LEU A 199 8.68 -3.80 -9.25
N PHE A 200 9.74 -3.83 -8.44
CA PHE A 200 10.90 -4.69 -8.68
C PHE A 200 10.51 -6.17 -8.75
N ARG A 201 9.63 -6.63 -7.85
CA ARG A 201 9.12 -8.02 -7.87
C ARG A 201 8.24 -8.31 -9.08
N LEU A 202 7.41 -7.34 -9.49
CA LEU A 202 6.53 -7.48 -10.65
C LEU A 202 7.30 -7.49 -11.98
N ASP A 203 8.34 -6.66 -12.09
CA ASP A 203 9.20 -6.54 -13.26
C ASP A 203 10.64 -6.19 -12.86
N SER A 204 11.45 -7.23 -12.70
CA SER A 204 12.86 -7.12 -12.34
C SER A 204 13.77 -6.71 -13.50
N THR A 205 13.24 -6.61 -14.72
CA THR A 205 14.03 -6.20 -15.89
C THR A 205 14.38 -4.71 -15.86
N ASN A 206 13.58 -3.92 -15.13
CA ASN A 206 13.88 -2.54 -14.82
C ASN A 206 14.67 -2.46 -13.50
N GLY A 207 15.97 -2.76 -13.57
CA GLY A 207 16.83 -3.01 -12.40
C GLY A 207 17.08 -1.82 -11.46
N ASN A 208 16.59 -0.61 -11.77
CA ASN A 208 16.83 0.58 -10.95
C ASN A 208 15.76 0.83 -9.87
N TRP A 209 14.70 0.02 -9.79
CA TRP A 209 13.63 0.22 -8.81
C TRP A 209 14.15 0.27 -7.37
N LEU A 210 15.08 -0.61 -7.01
CA LEU A 210 15.61 -0.68 -5.64
C LEU A 210 16.50 0.52 -5.30
N GLU A 211 17.31 0.99 -6.26
CA GLU A 211 18.12 2.20 -6.11
C GLU A 211 17.24 3.45 -5.97
N ARG A 212 16.23 3.58 -6.83
CA ARG A 212 15.25 4.68 -6.76
C ARG A 212 14.46 4.66 -5.44
N GLY A 213 14.08 3.48 -4.96
CA GLY A 213 13.41 3.34 -3.67
C GLY A 213 14.29 3.79 -2.50
N ARG A 214 15.59 3.46 -2.56
CA ARG A 214 16.57 3.95 -1.58
C ARG A 214 16.67 5.46 -1.60
N SER A 215 16.84 6.06 -2.79
CA SER A 215 16.90 7.51 -2.94
C SER A 215 15.61 8.22 -2.51
N ALA A 216 14.44 7.64 -2.81
CA ALA A 216 13.16 8.20 -2.38
C ALA A 216 13.01 8.17 -0.85
N MET A 217 13.41 7.07 -0.21
CA MET A 217 13.42 6.96 1.25
C MET A 217 14.37 7.98 1.88
N ASP A 218 15.62 8.05 1.40
CA ASP A 218 16.62 9.00 1.93
C ASP A 218 16.12 10.43 1.75
N ARG A 219 15.52 10.76 0.59
CA ARG A 219 14.92 12.08 0.31
C ARG A 219 13.78 12.44 1.26
N ILE A 220 12.82 11.55 1.51
CA ILE A 220 11.74 11.82 2.46
C ILE A 220 12.31 12.09 3.85
N MET A 221 13.31 11.30 4.27
CA MET A 221 13.92 11.47 5.59
C MET A 221 14.77 12.74 5.68
N ASP A 222 15.46 13.14 4.63
CA ASP A 222 16.25 14.38 4.60
C ASP A 222 15.35 15.63 4.65
N LEU A 223 14.15 15.56 4.05
CA LEU A 223 13.23 16.70 3.95
C LEU A 223 12.20 16.76 5.09
N HIS A 224 11.80 15.62 5.64
CA HIS A 224 10.70 15.55 6.59
C HIS A 224 11.00 14.65 7.80
N GLY A 225 12.14 13.96 7.82
CA GLY A 225 12.49 13.00 8.84
C GLY A 225 12.66 13.58 10.24
N GLN A 226 12.32 12.79 11.25
CA GLN A 226 12.54 13.11 12.66
C GLN A 226 13.48 12.11 13.31
N ALA A 227 14.01 12.49 14.48
CA ALA A 227 14.91 11.63 15.27
C ALA A 227 14.31 10.27 15.64
N SER A 228 12.97 10.18 15.68
CA SER A 228 12.22 8.94 15.91
C SER A 228 12.30 7.93 14.74
N GLY A 229 12.85 8.34 13.59
CA GLY A 229 12.94 7.53 12.38
C GLY A 229 11.72 7.65 11.46
N VAL A 230 10.73 8.47 11.78
CA VAL A 230 9.55 8.70 10.93
C VAL A 230 9.55 10.14 10.46
N PHE A 231 9.00 10.41 9.28
CA PHE A 231 8.79 11.77 8.80
C PHE A 231 7.61 12.45 9.52
N THR A 232 7.61 13.78 9.60
CA THR A 232 6.47 14.53 10.17
C THR A 232 5.27 14.45 9.24
N ALA A 233 4.13 14.04 9.79
CA ALA A 233 2.84 14.07 9.13
C ALA A 233 1.72 13.83 10.14
N ASP A 234 1.24 14.90 10.78
CA ASP A 234 0.06 14.82 11.68
C ASP A 234 -1.29 14.86 10.92
N GLU A 235 -1.20 14.80 9.60
CA GLU A 235 -2.17 14.37 8.58
C GLU A 235 -1.43 14.46 7.24
N ASN A 236 -0.73 15.57 7.01
CA ASN A 236 0.12 15.86 5.86
C ASN A 236 1.55 16.14 6.25
N LEU A 237 2.48 15.91 5.33
CA LEU A 237 3.89 16.29 5.48
C LEU A 237 4.04 17.70 6.08
N ALA A 238 4.99 17.86 7.00
CA ALA A 238 5.14 19.12 7.73
C ALA A 238 6.60 19.60 7.87
N GLY A 239 7.52 19.08 7.05
CA GLY A 239 8.92 19.54 7.07
C GLY A 239 9.75 19.00 8.26
N LEU A 240 10.85 19.68 8.58
CA LEU A 240 11.76 19.28 9.65
C LEU A 240 11.45 19.93 11.01
N GLU A 241 10.51 20.86 11.06
CA GLU A 241 10.23 21.59 12.30
C GLU A 241 9.71 20.63 13.40
N PRO A 242 10.23 20.72 14.64
CA PRO A 242 9.87 19.80 15.72
C PRO A 242 8.54 20.14 16.38
N ASN A 243 7.76 21.09 15.83
CA ASN A 243 6.46 21.52 16.31
C ASN A 243 5.31 20.62 15.83
N ARG A 244 5.57 19.69 14.90
CA ARG A 244 4.56 18.82 14.29
C ARG A 244 4.95 17.35 14.49
N GLY A 245 3.94 16.52 14.76
CA GLY A 245 4.11 15.09 15.02
C GLY A 245 3.95 14.22 13.77
N THR A 246 3.73 12.92 14.00
CA THR A 246 3.29 11.97 12.98
C THR A 246 2.13 11.15 13.51
N GLU A 247 1.19 10.80 12.65
CA GLU A 247 0.11 9.87 12.98
C GLU A 247 0.63 8.42 13.11
N THR A 248 0.01 7.64 13.98
CA THR A 248 0.29 6.21 14.19
C THR A 248 0.20 5.37 12.91
N CYS A 249 -0.78 5.66 12.03
CA CYS A 249 -0.91 4.92 10.77
C CYS A 249 0.29 5.11 9.83
N ALA A 250 0.86 6.31 9.78
CA ALA A 250 2.08 6.58 9.00
C ALA A 250 3.28 5.80 9.55
N VAL A 251 3.37 5.63 10.88
CA VAL A 251 4.41 4.81 11.52
C VAL A 251 4.34 3.36 11.02
N VAL A 252 3.17 2.72 11.09
CA VAL A 252 3.05 1.30 10.72
C VAL A 252 3.15 1.08 9.21
N GLU A 253 2.69 2.02 8.38
CA GLU A 253 2.89 1.95 6.92
C GLU A 253 4.37 2.08 6.55
N LEU A 254 5.12 3.00 7.18
CA LEU A 254 6.56 3.10 6.97
C LEU A 254 7.27 1.81 7.42
N MET A 255 6.91 1.24 8.57
CA MET A 255 7.47 -0.04 9.01
C MET A 255 7.24 -1.15 7.97
N ASN A 256 6.03 -1.23 7.43
CA ASN A 256 5.69 -2.19 6.39
C ASN A 256 6.52 -1.96 5.11
N ALA A 257 6.65 -0.71 4.67
CA ALA A 257 7.45 -0.36 3.49
C ALA A 257 8.95 -0.67 3.65
N LEU A 258 9.52 -0.44 4.83
CA LEU A 258 10.90 -0.81 5.14
C LEU A 258 11.09 -2.33 5.10
N SER A 259 10.14 -3.10 5.65
CA SER A 259 10.14 -4.56 5.59
C SER A 259 10.07 -5.08 4.15
N ASN A 260 9.17 -4.53 3.33
CA ASN A 260 9.06 -4.85 1.91
C ASN A 260 10.35 -4.51 1.15
N SER A 261 10.96 -3.37 1.46
CA SER A 261 12.21 -2.91 0.84
C SER A 261 13.39 -3.81 1.18
N PHE A 262 13.55 -4.20 2.44
CA PHE A 262 14.54 -5.21 2.85
C PHE A 262 14.30 -6.54 2.14
N SER A 263 13.06 -7.02 2.15
CA SER A 263 12.71 -8.34 1.59
C SER A 263 12.97 -8.43 0.08
N ALA A 264 12.95 -7.31 -0.65
CA ALA A 264 13.25 -7.26 -2.08
C ALA A 264 14.75 -7.03 -2.37
N SER A 265 15.44 -6.23 -1.56
CA SER A 265 16.81 -5.77 -1.84
C SER A 265 17.90 -6.52 -1.08
N GLY A 266 17.61 -7.06 0.10
CA GLY A 266 18.59 -7.54 1.06
C GLY A 266 19.42 -6.42 1.74
N ASP A 267 19.09 -5.14 1.52
CA ASP A 267 19.81 -4.02 2.15
C ASP A 267 19.44 -3.90 3.64
N VAL A 268 20.39 -4.25 4.49
CA VAL A 268 20.25 -4.20 5.95
C VAL A 268 19.99 -2.79 6.50
N GLY A 269 20.31 -1.73 5.74
CA GLY A 269 20.02 -0.36 6.14
C GLY A 269 18.52 -0.10 6.31
N TYR A 270 17.65 -0.82 5.59
CA TYR A 270 16.21 -0.77 5.83
C TYR A 270 15.81 -1.36 7.18
N LEU A 271 16.51 -2.42 7.64
CA LEU A 271 16.26 -3.02 8.95
C LEU A 271 16.78 -2.14 10.09
N ASP A 272 17.94 -1.51 9.94
CA ASP A 272 18.44 -0.54 10.93
C ASP A 272 17.46 0.62 11.11
N HIS A 273 16.86 1.09 10.01
CA HIS A 273 15.84 2.14 10.06
C HIS A 273 14.52 1.61 10.65
N LEU A 274 14.11 0.41 10.27
CA LEU A 274 12.92 -0.25 10.83
C LEU A 274 13.03 -0.42 12.35
N GLU A 275 14.19 -0.84 12.85
CA GLU A 275 14.48 -0.93 14.28
C GLU A 275 14.30 0.42 14.96
N ARG A 276 14.85 1.51 14.38
CA ARG A 276 14.65 2.86 14.90
C ARG A 276 13.17 3.22 15.00
N VAL A 277 12.38 2.97 13.97
CA VAL A 277 10.94 3.24 13.99
C VAL A 277 10.22 2.39 15.03
N ALA A 278 10.51 1.09 15.07
CA ALA A 278 9.87 0.11 15.95
C ALA A 278 10.13 0.37 17.44
N TYR A 279 11.32 0.87 17.80
CA TYR A 279 11.71 1.10 19.20
C TYR A 279 11.59 2.55 19.66
N ASN A 280 11.28 3.49 18.76
CA ASN A 280 11.07 4.90 19.11
C ASN A 280 9.64 5.36 18.78
N ALA A 281 9.30 5.42 17.49
CA ALA A 281 8.03 6.00 17.05
C ALA A 281 6.83 5.12 17.40
N LEU A 282 6.92 3.80 17.18
CA LEU A 282 5.82 2.88 17.44
C LEU A 282 5.36 2.87 18.91
N PRO A 283 6.23 2.63 19.92
CA PRO A 283 5.81 2.65 21.31
C PRO A 283 5.31 4.03 21.74
N ALA A 284 5.90 5.12 21.24
CA ALA A 284 5.46 6.48 21.55
C ALA A 284 4.01 6.76 21.09
N ALA A 285 3.55 6.09 20.04
CA ALA A 285 2.19 6.23 19.51
C ALA A 285 1.11 5.52 20.34
N PHE A 286 1.48 4.54 21.17
CA PHE A 286 0.55 3.77 22.02
C PHE A 286 0.70 4.08 23.50
N LEU A 287 1.90 4.43 23.94
CA LEU A 287 2.24 4.67 25.33
C LEU A 287 2.24 6.18 25.55
N ASN A 288 1.08 6.72 25.91
CA ASN A 288 1.05 7.99 26.62
C ASN A 288 1.71 7.74 27.98
N GLY A 289 2.91 8.29 28.18
CA GLY A 289 3.55 8.34 29.50
C GLY A 289 2.71 9.10 30.51
#